data_AF-A0A2N1QIU4-F1
#
_entry.id   AF-A0A2N1QIU4-F1
#
_cell.length_a   1.000
_cell.length_b   1.000
_cell.length_c   1.000
_cell.angle_alpha   90.00
_cell.angle_beta   90.00
_cell.angle_gamma   90.00
#
_symmetry.space_group_name_H-M   'P 1'
#
loop_
_entity.id
_entity.type
_entity.pdbx_description
1 polymer ?
#
loop_
_entity_poly.entity_id
_entity_poly.type
_entity_poly.pdbx_seq_one_letter_code
_entity_poly.pdbx_strand_id
1 'polypeptide(L)'
;MKERKTKKHRQFSIDEKNQIVLLYMDKHFRLSELLRKYDIPHKGTLQKWIKQYREFGTCVDRRGKATGNKKGRPKKYIERLEDMSKKDLIERVRMYENIKKSLTCLMNQPPSKSIK
;
A
#
# COMPACT_ATOMS: atom_id res chain seq x y z
N MET A 1 -24.01 9.03 -15.81
CA MET A 1 -23.19 8.56 -14.67
C MET A 1 -23.88 7.35 -14.05
N LYS A 2 -23.20 6.21 -13.88
CA LYS A 2 -23.80 5.04 -13.20
C LYS A 2 -23.68 5.23 -11.69
N GLU A 3 -24.78 5.16 -10.97
CA GLU A 3 -24.77 5.21 -9.50
C GLU A 3 -24.03 4.00 -8.90
N ARG A 4 -23.44 4.20 -7.73
CA ARG A 4 -22.71 3.15 -7.03
C ARG A 4 -23.71 2.13 -6.49
N LYS A 5 -23.47 0.83 -6.76
CA LYS A 5 -24.31 -0.28 -6.30
C LYS A 5 -24.32 -0.49 -4.77
N THR A 6 -23.53 0.26 -4.00
CA THR A 6 -23.30 0.00 -2.57
C THR A 6 -23.68 1.20 -1.68
N LYS A 7 -24.37 0.91 -0.57
CA LYS A 7 -24.74 1.90 0.45
C LYS A 7 -23.50 2.36 1.22
N LYS A 8 -23.36 3.68 1.41
CA LYS A 8 -22.30 4.26 2.23
C LYS A 8 -22.64 4.09 3.72
N HIS A 9 -21.76 3.46 4.49
CA HIS A 9 -21.90 3.36 5.95
C HIS A 9 -21.52 4.68 6.65
N ARG A 10 -22.11 4.92 7.83
CA ARG A 10 -21.73 6.04 8.71
C ARG A 10 -20.25 5.92 9.07
N GLN A 11 -19.53 7.04 8.97
CA GLN A 11 -18.15 7.13 9.42
C GLN A 11 -18.15 7.66 10.86
N PHE A 12 -17.40 6.99 11.73
CA PHE A 12 -17.24 7.40 13.12
C PHE A 12 -15.86 8.03 13.29
N SER A 13 -15.80 9.17 13.97
CA SER A 13 -14.53 9.78 14.41
C SER A 13 -13.86 8.90 15.49
N ILE A 14 -12.62 9.21 15.83
CA ILE A 14 -11.92 8.48 16.91
C ILE A 14 -12.58 8.78 18.26
N ASP A 15 -12.92 10.04 18.50
CA ASP A 15 -13.53 10.50 19.76
C ASP A 15 -14.91 9.87 19.98
N GLU A 16 -15.74 9.80 18.93
CA GLU A 16 -17.04 9.13 18.99
C GLU A 16 -16.88 7.64 19.37
N LYS A 17 -15.90 6.95 18.77
CA LYS A 17 -15.64 5.53 19.10
C LYS A 17 -15.20 5.37 20.54
N ASN A 18 -14.33 6.26 21.03
CA ASN A 18 -13.85 6.22 22.41
C ASN A 18 -14.99 6.45 23.40
N GLN A 19 -15.87 7.43 23.13
CA GLN A 19 -17.05 7.67 23.96
C GLN A 19 -17.97 6.44 24.02
N ILE A 20 -18.23 5.78 22.88
CA ILE A 20 -19.05 4.56 22.84
C ILE A 20 -18.41 3.43 23.66
N VAL A 21 -17.08 3.28 23.57
CA VAL A 21 -16.35 2.26 24.35
C VAL A 21 -16.37 2.58 25.84
N LEU A 22 -16.22 3.84 26.24
CA LEU A 22 -16.32 4.28 27.63
C LEU A 22 -17.69 3.96 28.23
N LEU A 23 -18.78 4.26 27.51
CA LEU A 23 -20.14 3.90 27.93
C LEU A 23 -20.33 2.39 28.14
N TYR A 24 -19.61 1.56 27.39
CA TYR A 24 -19.60 0.11 27.59
C TYR A 24 -18.74 -0.31 28.78
N MET A 25 -17.57 0.31 28.98
CA MET A 25 -16.67 0.02 30.12
C MET A 25 -17.30 0.38 31.46
N ASP A 26 -18.06 1.47 31.51
CA ASP A 26 -18.79 1.94 32.69
C ASP A 26 -20.06 1.12 32.98
N LYS A 27 -20.26 0.01 32.24
CA LYS A 27 -21.40 -0.92 32.35
C LYS A 27 -22.79 -0.26 32.22
N HIS A 28 -22.88 0.96 31.72
CA HIS A 28 -24.15 1.66 31.51
C HIS A 28 -25.03 1.02 30.44
N PHE A 29 -24.42 0.37 29.43
CA PHE A 29 -25.16 -0.24 28.32
C PHE A 29 -24.61 -1.61 27.94
N ARG A 30 -25.51 -2.49 27.49
CA ARG A 30 -25.13 -3.75 26.83
C ARG A 30 -24.65 -3.47 25.40
N LEU A 31 -23.85 -4.38 24.85
CA LEU A 31 -23.36 -4.28 23.46
C LEU A 31 -24.51 -4.11 22.47
N SER A 32 -25.58 -4.91 22.60
CA SER A 32 -26.74 -4.86 21.70
C SER A 32 -27.45 -3.50 21.71
N GLU A 33 -27.53 -2.85 22.87
CA GLU A 33 -28.17 -1.55 23.04
C GLU A 33 -27.34 -0.45 22.38
N LEU A 34 -26.02 -0.50 22.53
CA LEU A 34 -25.10 0.43 21.85
C LEU A 34 -25.15 0.28 20.34
N LEU A 35 -25.19 -0.96 19.82
CA LEU A 35 -25.29 -1.20 18.39
C LEU A 35 -26.55 -0.56 17.79
N ARG A 36 -27.69 -0.70 18.48
CA ARG A 36 -28.96 -0.09 18.05
C ARG A 36 -28.95 1.43 18.19
N LYS A 37 -28.43 1.96 19.30
CA LYS A 37 -28.40 3.40 19.59
C LYS A 37 -27.53 4.18 18.60
N TYR A 38 -26.41 3.60 18.18
CA TYR A 38 -25.44 4.24 17.30
C TYR A 38 -25.48 3.73 15.85
N ASP A 39 -26.49 2.92 15.49
CA ASP A 39 -26.64 2.31 14.15
C ASP A 39 -25.35 1.62 13.65
N ILE A 40 -24.71 0.85 14.54
CA ILE A 40 -23.50 0.10 14.21
C ILE A 40 -23.93 -1.25 13.62
N PRO A 41 -23.59 -1.55 12.36
CA PRO A 41 -24.17 -2.68 11.64
C PRO A 41 -23.73 -4.06 12.17
N HIS A 42 -22.56 -4.14 12.81
CA HIS A 42 -21.99 -5.41 13.23
C HIS A 42 -21.40 -5.35 14.64
N LYS A 43 -21.75 -6.33 15.48
CA LYS A 43 -21.18 -6.52 16.83
C LYS A 43 -19.65 -6.59 16.83
N GLY A 44 -19.07 -7.24 15.82
CA GLY A 44 -17.63 -7.36 15.66
C GLY A 44 -16.92 -6.01 15.51
N THR A 45 -17.59 -4.97 15.00
CA THR A 45 -17.03 -3.61 14.89
C THR A 45 -16.80 -3.01 16.27
N LEU A 46 -17.81 -3.09 17.15
CA LEU A 46 -17.71 -2.57 18.52
C LEU A 46 -16.71 -3.37 19.37
N GLN A 47 -16.68 -4.70 19.21
CA GLN A 47 -15.69 -5.54 19.89
C GLN A 47 -14.24 -5.18 19.50
N LYS A 48 -14.00 -4.86 18.23
CA LYS A 48 -12.69 -4.38 17.77
C LYS A 48 -12.30 -3.06 18.45
N TRP A 49 -13.23 -2.10 18.56
CA TRP A 49 -12.96 -0.83 19.23
C TRP A 49 -12.65 -1.04 20.72
N ILE A 50 -13.40 -1.90 21.41
CA ILE A 50 -13.14 -2.26 22.81
C ILE A 50 -11.75 -2.88 22.96
N LYS A 51 -11.38 -3.83 22.08
CA LYS A 51 -10.05 -4.45 22.11
C LYS A 51 -8.94 -3.41 21.92
N GLN A 52 -9.07 -2.54 20.91
CA GLN A 52 -8.09 -1.48 20.65
C GLN A 52 -7.98 -0.51 21.83
N TYR A 53 -9.11 -0.13 22.43
CA TYR A 53 -9.12 0.77 23.57
C TYR A 53 -8.44 0.15 24.80
N ARG A 54 -8.65 -1.15 25.06
CA ARG A 54 -7.95 -1.85 26.15
C ARG A 54 -6.44 -1.96 25.94
N GLU A 55 -6.00 -2.06 24.69
CA GLU A 55 -4.59 -2.27 24.34
C GLU A 55 -3.81 -0.95 24.21
N PHE A 56 -4.44 0.11 23.68
CA PHE A 56 -3.78 1.38 23.35
C PHE A 56 -4.35 2.60 24.09
N GLY A 57 -5.41 2.43 24.90
CA GLY A 57 -6.12 3.54 25.55
C GLY A 57 -6.99 4.38 24.61
N THR A 58 -7.01 4.08 23.30
CA THR A 58 -7.77 4.82 22.29
C THR A 58 -8.05 3.96 21.06
N CYS A 59 -9.12 4.26 20.31
CA CYS A 59 -9.40 3.63 19.04
C CYS A 59 -8.48 4.19 17.94
N VAL A 60 -7.53 3.37 17.46
CA VAL A 60 -6.57 3.79 16.44
C VAL A 60 -7.05 3.41 15.03
N ASP A 61 -7.07 4.38 14.13
CA ASP A 61 -7.22 4.13 12.69
C ASP A 61 -5.85 3.87 12.04
N ARG A 62 -5.61 2.62 11.64
CA ARG A 62 -4.36 2.20 10.97
C ARG A 62 -4.47 2.16 9.45
N ARG A 63 -5.59 2.62 8.85
CA ARG A 63 -5.76 2.58 7.39
C ARG A 63 -4.67 3.41 6.71
N GLY A 64 -4.04 2.84 5.69
CA GLY A 64 -2.97 3.50 4.94
C GLY A 64 -1.66 3.70 5.71
N LYS A 65 -1.57 3.23 6.96
CA LYS A 65 -0.33 3.27 7.76
C LYS A 65 0.32 1.90 7.69
N ALA A 66 1.33 1.76 6.84
CA ALA A 66 2.13 0.54 6.78
C ALA A 66 2.87 0.34 8.11
N THR A 67 2.75 -0.84 8.69
CA THR A 67 3.52 -1.28 9.86
C THR A 67 4.81 -1.95 9.40
N GLY A 68 5.97 -1.43 9.82
CA GLY A 68 7.29 -1.98 9.49
C GLY A 68 7.93 -1.40 8.21
N ASN A 69 9.10 -1.92 7.85
CA ASN A 69 9.95 -1.38 6.75
C ASN A 69 9.42 -1.66 5.34
N LYS A 70 8.42 -2.53 5.17
CA LYS A 70 7.80 -2.81 3.87
C LYS A 70 6.59 -1.88 3.66
N LYS A 71 6.87 -0.65 3.23
CA LYS A 71 5.82 0.36 2.97
C LYS A 71 5.01 0.00 1.72
N GLY A 72 3.80 -0.49 1.93
CA GLY A 72 2.75 -0.58 0.90
C GLY A 72 3.09 -1.45 -0.31
N ARG A 73 2.31 -1.29 -1.37
CA ARG A 73 2.58 -1.92 -2.67
C ARG A 73 3.88 -1.35 -3.25
N PRO A 74 4.85 -2.18 -3.67
CA PRO A 74 6.07 -1.70 -4.31
C PRO A 74 5.75 -0.80 -5.52
N LYS A 75 6.49 0.31 -5.64
CA LYS A 75 6.38 1.18 -6.82
C LYS A 75 6.83 0.40 -8.05
N LYS A 76 6.13 0.53 -9.18
CA LYS A 76 6.60 0.02 -10.47
C LYS A 76 7.92 0.72 -10.80
N TYR A 77 9.00 -0.03 -10.93
CA TYR A 77 10.29 0.52 -11.34
C TYR A 77 10.21 0.95 -12.80
N ILE A 78 10.53 2.21 -13.06
CA ILE A 78 10.67 2.79 -14.40
C ILE A 78 12.02 3.51 -14.35
N GLU A 79 13.01 3.00 -15.08
CA GLU A 79 14.32 3.63 -15.22
C GLU A 79 14.19 4.91 -16.04
N ARG A 80 13.97 6.04 -15.37
CA ARG A 80 14.09 7.36 -15.99
C ARG A 80 15.56 7.77 -15.93
N LEU A 81 16.11 8.22 -17.06
CA LEU A 81 17.50 8.68 -17.14
C LEU A 81 17.82 9.81 -16.16
N GLU A 82 16.81 10.63 -15.85
CA GLU A 82 16.87 11.75 -14.90
C GLU A 82 17.12 11.30 -13.45
N ASP A 83 16.74 10.07 -13.10
CA ASP A 83 16.87 9.53 -11.73
C ASP A 83 18.24 8.84 -11.51
N MET A 84 19.06 8.68 -12.56
CA MET A 84 20.32 7.95 -12.52
C MET A 84 21.48 8.86 -12.08
N SER A 85 22.45 8.32 -11.34
CA SER A 85 23.67 9.06 -11.00
C SER A 85 24.52 9.35 -12.24
N LYS A 86 25.24 10.48 -12.26
CA LYS A 86 26.18 10.81 -13.34
C LYS A 86 27.16 9.67 -13.66
N LYS A 87 27.59 8.90 -12.64
CA LYS A 87 28.46 7.73 -12.81
C LYS A 87 27.75 6.62 -13.61
N ASP A 88 26.51 6.32 -13.25
CA ASP A 88 25.71 5.27 -13.87
C ASP A 88 25.36 5.63 -15.34
N LEU A 89 25.09 6.91 -15.63
CA LEU A 89 24.89 7.37 -17.01
C LEU A 89 26.14 7.14 -17.87
N ILE A 90 27.32 7.46 -17.34
CA ILE A 90 28.59 7.27 -18.05
C ILE A 90 28.82 5.79 -18.35
N GLU A 91 28.55 4.91 -17.38
CA GLU A 91 28.64 3.46 -17.57
C GLU A 91 27.67 2.96 -18.65
N ARG A 92 26.42 3.45 -18.64
CA ARG A 92 25.41 3.11 -19.64
C ARG A 92 25.88 3.48 -21.05
N VAL A 93 26.43 4.68 -21.23
CA VAL A 93 27.00 5.14 -22.52
C VAL A 93 28.15 4.23 -22.97
N ARG A 94 29.07 3.87 -22.07
CA ARG A 94 30.17 2.94 -22.38
C ARG A 94 29.66 1.56 -22.78
N MET A 95 28.64 1.03 -22.11
CA MET A 95 28.00 -0.23 -22.50
C MET A 95 27.40 -0.13 -23.91
N TYR A 96 26.68 0.96 -24.23
CA TYR A 96 26.13 1.16 -25.58
C TYR A 96 27.23 1.19 -26.65
N GLU A 97 28.35 1.86 -26.39
CA GLU A 97 29.49 1.84 -27.30
C GLU A 97 30.08 0.44 -27.48
N ASN A 98 30.22 -0.32 -26.40
CA ASN A 98 30.76 -1.68 -26.45
C ASN A 98 29.85 -2.61 -27.26
N ILE A 99 28.53 -2.51 -27.09
CA ILE A 99 27.55 -3.25 -27.89
C ILE A 99 27.64 -2.84 -29.35
N LYS A 100 27.76 -1.54 -29.64
CA LYS A 100 27.90 -1.05 -31.01
C LYS A 100 29.17 -1.61 -31.66
N LYS A 101 30.30 -1.60 -30.94
CA LYS A 101 31.59 -2.13 -31.40
C LYS A 101 31.53 -3.65 -31.66
N SER A 102 30.88 -4.40 -30.77
CA SER A 102 30.71 -5.85 -30.98
C SER A 102 29.82 -6.16 -32.18
N LEU A 103 28.73 -5.42 -32.37
CA LEU A 103 27.88 -5.54 -33.55
C LEU A 103 28.64 -5.24 -34.84
N THR A 104 29.43 -4.16 -34.87
CA THR A 104 30.26 -3.85 -36.05
C THR A 104 31.28 -4.94 -36.34
N CYS A 105 31.86 -5.54 -35.31
CA CYS A 105 32.78 -6.66 -35.46
C CYS A 105 32.08 -7.86 -36.13
N LEU A 106 30.89 -8.22 -35.64
CA LEU A 106 30.09 -9.32 -36.20
C LEU A 106 29.65 -9.06 -37.64
N MET A 107 29.25 -7.83 -37.97
CA MET A 107 28.81 -7.45 -39.32
C MET A 107 29.96 -7.44 -40.35
N ASN A 108 31.19 -7.19 -39.91
CA ASN A 108 32.37 -7.15 -40.75
C ASN A 108 33.10 -8.52 -40.83
N GLN A 109 32.54 -9.58 -40.25
CA GLN A 109 33.09 -10.92 -40.40
C GLN A 109 32.89 -11.42 -41.84
N PRO A 110 33.93 -11.93 -42.51
CA PRO A 110 33.75 -12.59 -43.80
C PRO A 110 32.81 -13.79 -43.62
N PRO A 111 31.94 -14.11 -44.59
CA PRO A 111 31.02 -15.24 -44.48
C PRO A 111 31.83 -16.50 -44.16
N SER A 112 31.45 -17.19 -43.08
CA SER A 112 32.15 -18.42 -42.70
C SER A 112 32.07 -19.38 -43.89
N LYS A 113 33.24 -19.77 -44.40
CA LYS A 113 33.34 -20.79 -45.44
C LYS A 113 32.88 -22.09 -44.79
N SER A 114 31.60 -22.43 -44.96
CA SER A 114 31.08 -23.73 -44.57
C SER A 114 31.79 -24.76 -45.44
N ILE A 115 32.78 -25.43 -44.86
CA ILE A 115 33.51 -26.53 -45.50
C ILE A 115 32.51 -27.67 -45.67
N LYS A 116 32.31 -28.07 -46.93
CA LYS A 116 31.53 -29.25 -47.33
C LYS A 116 32.27 -30.53 -46.99
#